data_AF-A0AAW7ZJC6-F1
#
_entry.id   AF-A0AAW7ZJC6-F1
#
_cell.length_a   1.000
_cell.length_b   1.000
_cell.length_c   1.000
_cell.angle_alpha   90.00
_cell.angle_beta   90.00
_cell.angle_gamma   90.00
#
_symmetry.space_group_name_H-M   'P 1'
#
loop_
_entity.id
_entity.type
_entity.pdbx_description
1 polymer ?
#
loop_
_entity_poly.entity_id
_entity_poly.type
_entity_poly.pdbx_seq_one_letter_code
_entity_poly.pdbx_strand_id
1 'polypeptide(L)'
;MKSKPLKKPATGGFTLLEVLVAMALFTIFILAFIFVYGWSFENTFLMGEKSRAVAKAQEVVERLYIDINDPNIDLNRVTNPDDLYVYNEKGNYYVKEAVKYAMDVGDEEDKVVEGYNVTTVVFYKGGARYVEISNFILKESTEE
;
A
#
# COMPACT_ATOMS: atom_id res chain seq x y z
N MET A 1 51.88 19.18 62.76
CA MET A 1 51.05 18.68 61.64
C MET A 1 50.88 19.81 60.62
N LYS A 2 51.42 19.68 59.41
CA LYS A 2 51.15 20.63 58.32
C LYS A 2 49.86 20.19 57.61
N SER A 3 48.82 21.03 57.61
CA SER A 3 47.59 20.78 56.86
C SER A 3 47.90 20.81 55.36
N LYS A 4 47.51 19.75 54.64
CA LYS A 4 47.55 19.75 53.16
C LYS A 4 46.51 20.75 52.65
N PRO A 5 46.83 21.63 51.69
CA PRO A 5 45.81 22.47 51.08
C PRO A 5 44.83 21.59 50.31
N LEU A 6 43.54 21.77 50.57
CA LEU A 6 42.46 21.18 49.78
C LEU A 6 42.60 21.70 48.34
N LYS A 7 42.81 20.79 47.38
CA LYS A 7 42.73 21.12 45.94
C LYS A 7 41.35 21.74 45.69
N LYS A 8 41.32 23.02 45.30
CA LYS A 8 40.10 23.63 44.75
C LYS A 8 39.60 22.76 43.59
N PRO A 9 38.29 22.46 43.50
CA PRO A 9 37.75 21.84 42.29
C PRO A 9 38.09 22.78 41.13
N ALA A 10 38.64 22.23 40.06
CA ALA A 10 38.89 22.98 38.84
C ALA A 10 37.52 23.48 38.33
N THR A 11 37.20 24.74 38.61
CA THR A 11 36.10 25.45 37.98
C THR A 11 36.51 25.79 36.55
N GLY A 12 36.62 24.76 35.70
CA GLY A 12 36.77 24.92 34.26
C GLY A 12 35.39 25.20 33.70
N GLY A 13 35.03 26.49 33.58
CA GLY A 13 33.88 26.88 32.77
C GLY A 13 34.15 26.57 31.30
N PHE A 14 33.10 26.23 30.54
CA PHE A 14 33.22 26.07 29.10
C PHE A 14 33.71 27.37 28.47
N THR A 15 34.69 27.24 27.57
CA THR A 15 35.14 28.39 26.79
C THR A 15 34.06 28.76 25.77
N LEU A 16 33.95 30.05 25.44
CA LEU A 16 32.98 30.52 24.44
C LEU A 16 33.17 29.82 23.09
N LEU A 17 34.42 29.46 22.76
CA LEU A 17 34.76 28.71 21.56
C LEU A 17 34.17 27.30 21.57
N GLU A 18 34.29 26.56 22.68
CA GLU A 18 33.71 25.21 22.81
C GLU A 18 32.19 25.24 22.68
N VAL A 19 31.53 26.25 23.25
CA VAL A 19 30.07 26.42 23.11
C VAL A 19 29.71 26.66 21.65
N LEU A 20 30.46 27.51 20.95
CA LEU A 20 30.19 27.85 19.54
C LEU A 20 30.41 26.63 18.62
N VAL A 21 31.48 25.86 18.87
CA VAL A 21 31.75 24.60 18.15
C VAL A 21 30.66 23.57 18.44
N ALA A 22 30.25 23.41 19.70
CA ALA A 22 29.16 22.50 20.07
C ALA A 22 27.83 22.88 19.40
N MET A 23 27.50 24.18 19.36
CA MET A 23 26.32 24.68 18.65
C MET A 23 26.39 24.40 17.15
N ALA A 24 27.54 24.65 16.52
CA ALA A 24 27.73 24.40 15.09
C ALA A 24 27.56 22.91 14.76
N LEU A 25 28.17 22.02 15.54
CA LEU A 25 28.01 20.57 15.39
C LEU A 25 26.55 20.16 15.59
N PHE A 26 25.90 20.69 16.62
CA PHE A 26 24.50 20.39 16.92
C PHE A 26 23.57 20.82 15.77
N THR A 27 23.80 21.98 15.16
CA THR A 27 23.03 22.41 13.98
C THR A 27 23.23 21.47 12.78
N ILE A 28 24.48 21.05 12.52
CA ILE A 28 24.77 20.08 11.45
C ILE A 28 24.01 18.77 11.71
N PHE A 29 24.02 18.27 12.95
CA PHE A 29 23.26 17.08 13.33
C PHE A 29 21.77 17.23 13.10
N ILE A 30 21.17 18.37 13.50
CA ILE A 30 19.75 18.63 13.28
C ILE A 30 19.40 18.63 11.79
N LEU A 31 20.19 19.33 10.97
CA LEU A 31 19.93 19.42 9.53
C LEU A 31 20.04 18.04 8.85
N ALA A 32 21.07 17.26 9.21
CA ALA A 32 21.21 15.90 8.73
C ALA A 32 20.01 15.03 9.13
N PHE A 33 19.53 15.17 10.37
CA PHE A 33 18.36 14.44 10.86
C PHE A 33 17.09 14.82 10.09
N ILE A 34 16.82 16.12 9.91
CA ILE A 34 15.66 16.59 9.14
C ILE A 34 15.68 16.01 7.72
N PHE A 35 16.84 16.01 7.07
CA PHE A 35 16.97 15.51 5.71
C PHE A 35 16.67 14.01 5.63
N VAL A 36 17.29 13.20 6.49
CA VAL A 36 17.09 11.74 6.47
C VAL A 36 15.66 11.35 6.85
N TYR A 37 15.11 11.99 7.89
CA TYR A 37 13.78 11.66 8.37
C TYR A 37 12.68 12.19 7.45
N GLY A 38 12.84 13.37 6.87
CA GLY A 38 11.83 13.95 5.96
C GLY A 38 11.51 13.04 4.77
N TRP A 39 12.55 12.52 4.11
CA TRP A 39 12.39 11.57 3.01
C TRP A 39 11.78 10.24 3.46
N SER A 40 12.16 9.77 4.64
CA SER A 40 11.63 8.53 5.22
C SER A 40 10.15 8.65 5.56
N PHE A 41 9.71 9.81 6.05
CA PHE A 41 8.31 10.11 6.33
C PHE A 41 7.46 10.08 5.05
N GLU A 42 7.88 10.78 3.99
CA GLU A 42 7.14 10.78 2.72
C GLU A 42 6.97 9.37 2.16
N ASN A 43 8.04 8.57 2.16
CA ASN A 43 7.99 7.18 1.71
C ASN A 43 7.06 6.31 2.57
N THR A 44 7.05 6.53 3.89
CA THR A 44 6.17 5.79 4.81
C THR A 44 4.70 6.09 4.53
N PHE A 45 4.34 7.37 4.36
CA PHE A 45 2.97 7.75 4.01
C PHE A 45 2.55 7.18 2.66
N LEU A 46 3.43 7.26 1.66
CA LEU A 46 3.19 6.73 0.32
C LEU A 46 2.99 5.20 0.34
N MET A 47 3.77 4.48 1.15
CA MET A 47 3.62 3.05 1.35
C MET A 47 2.31 2.73 2.07
N GLY A 48 1.89 3.55 3.03
CA GLY A 48 0.59 3.45 3.68
C GLY A 48 -0.59 3.62 2.70
N GLU A 49 -0.52 4.61 1.82
CA GLU A 49 -1.52 4.78 0.75
C GLU A 49 -1.55 3.59 -0.22
N LYS A 50 -0.38 3.10 -0.65
CA LYS A 50 -0.28 1.91 -1.49
C LYS A 50 -0.89 0.69 -0.81
N SER A 51 -0.61 0.47 0.48
CA SER A 51 -1.17 -0.64 1.25
C SER A 51 -2.70 -0.58 1.31
N ARG A 52 -3.28 0.60 1.53
CA ARG A 52 -4.73 0.80 1.48
C ARG A 52 -5.30 0.54 0.09
N ALA A 53 -4.60 0.94 -0.98
CA ALA A 53 -5.02 0.68 -2.35
C ALA A 53 -5.04 -0.83 -2.67
N VAL A 54 -4.02 -1.58 -2.22
CA VAL A 54 -3.98 -3.05 -2.33
C VAL A 54 -5.15 -3.69 -1.60
N ALA A 55 -5.39 -3.31 -0.34
CA ALA A 55 -6.50 -3.85 0.44
C ALA A 55 -7.86 -3.60 -0.22
N LYS A 56 -8.09 -2.40 -0.77
CA LYS A 56 -9.30 -2.09 -1.53
C LYS A 56 -9.40 -2.93 -2.81
N ALA A 57 -8.30 -3.10 -3.54
CA ALA A 57 -8.27 -3.90 -4.75
C ALA A 57 -8.67 -5.36 -4.46
N GLN A 58 -8.16 -5.92 -3.36
CA GLN A 58 -8.53 -7.26 -2.89
C GLN A 58 -10.00 -7.34 -2.48
N GLU A 59 -10.52 -6.37 -1.71
CA GLU A 59 -11.93 -6.33 -1.32
C GLU A 59 -12.87 -6.37 -2.54
N VAL A 60 -12.51 -5.65 -3.61
CA VAL A 60 -13.27 -5.66 -4.88
C VAL A 60 -13.23 -7.04 -5.54
N VAL A 61 -12.07 -7.70 -5.58
CA VAL A 61 -11.97 -9.07 -6.13
C VAL A 61 -12.82 -10.06 -5.34
N GLU A 62 -12.77 -10.01 -4.01
CA GLU A 62 -13.57 -10.89 -3.15
C GLU A 62 -15.08 -10.64 -3.34
N ARG A 63 -15.49 -9.38 -3.48
CA ARG A 63 -16.89 -9.06 -3.79
C ARG A 63 -17.31 -9.61 -5.15
N LEU A 64 -16.45 -9.47 -6.17
CA LEU A 64 -16.71 -10.00 -7.50
C LEU A 64 -16.79 -11.54 -7.50
N TYR A 65 -16.02 -12.22 -6.64
CA TYR A 65 -16.15 -13.66 -6.46
C TYR A 65 -17.55 -14.06 -6.00
N ILE A 66 -18.08 -13.34 -5.01
CA ILE A 66 -19.44 -13.56 -4.51
C ILE A 66 -20.45 -13.24 -5.62
N ASP A 67 -20.30 -12.11 -6.30
CA ASP A 67 -21.25 -11.66 -7.33
C ASP A 67 -21.31 -12.60 -8.55
N ILE A 68 -20.16 -13.15 -8.98
CA ILE A 68 -20.08 -14.09 -10.11
C ILE A 68 -20.75 -15.44 -9.80
N ASN A 69 -20.72 -15.85 -8.54
CA ASN A 69 -21.25 -17.14 -8.09
C ASN A 69 -22.67 -17.05 -7.51
N ASP A 70 -23.26 -15.85 -7.39
CA ASP A 70 -24.66 -15.69 -6.98
C ASP A 70 -25.61 -15.96 -8.17
N PRO A 71 -26.49 -16.97 -8.08
CA PRO A 71 -27.43 -17.29 -9.17
C PRO A 71 -28.48 -16.19 -9.45
N ASN A 72 -28.62 -15.20 -8.56
CA ASN A 72 -29.61 -14.12 -8.67
C ASN A 72 -29.03 -12.81 -9.22
N ILE A 73 -27.71 -12.74 -9.47
CA ILE A 73 -27.05 -11.53 -9.94
C ILE A 73 -26.95 -11.52 -11.46
N ASP A 74 -27.31 -10.38 -12.07
CA ASP A 74 -27.11 -10.14 -13.49
C ASP A 74 -25.62 -9.91 -13.79
N LEU A 75 -24.97 -10.94 -14.32
CA LEU A 75 -23.55 -10.95 -14.74
C LEU A 75 -23.22 -9.86 -15.78
N ASN A 76 -24.21 -9.26 -16.46
CA ASN A 76 -23.97 -8.12 -17.34
C ASN A 76 -23.47 -6.89 -16.57
N ARG A 77 -23.81 -6.76 -15.27
CA ARG A 77 -23.29 -5.69 -14.40
C ARG A 77 -21.81 -5.85 -14.05
N VAL A 78 -21.31 -7.09 -14.07
CA VAL A 78 -19.91 -7.44 -13.75
C VAL A 78 -19.02 -7.39 -15.00
N THR A 79 -19.61 -7.48 -16.19
CA THR A 79 -18.90 -7.52 -17.47
C THR A 79 -18.99 -6.22 -18.26
N ASN A 80 -19.91 -5.31 -17.92
CA ASN A 80 -20.02 -3.99 -18.53
C ASN A 80 -18.96 -3.02 -17.96
N PRO A 81 -17.97 -2.58 -18.76
CA PRO A 81 -16.91 -1.67 -18.30
C PRO A 81 -17.47 -0.38 -17.68
N ASP A 82 -18.61 0.11 -18.19
CA ASP A 82 -19.22 1.37 -17.76
C ASP A 82 -19.87 1.30 -16.37
N ASP A 83 -20.33 0.10 -15.96
CA ASP A 83 -20.91 -0.13 -14.62
C ASP A 83 -19.85 -0.52 -13.57
N LEU A 84 -18.64 -0.86 -14.03
CA LEU A 84 -17.48 -1.19 -13.20
C LEU A 84 -16.73 0.05 -12.67
N TYR A 85 -17.14 1.25 -13.09
CA TYR A 85 -16.66 2.52 -12.54
C TYR A 85 -17.42 2.87 -11.26
N VAL A 86 -16.95 2.38 -10.11
CA VAL A 86 -17.48 2.88 -8.84
C VAL A 86 -16.64 4.07 -8.38
N TYR A 87 -17.16 5.26 -8.65
CA TYR A 87 -16.58 6.51 -8.15
C TYR A 87 -16.74 6.57 -6.62
N ASN A 88 -15.64 6.49 -5.89
CA ASN A 88 -15.60 6.71 -4.45
C ASN A 88 -14.73 7.94 -4.16
N GLU A 89 -15.21 8.83 -3.30
CA GLU A 89 -14.52 10.04 -2.81
C GLU A 89 -13.09 9.80 -2.26
N LYS A 90 -12.68 8.54 -2.03
CA LYS A 90 -11.41 8.13 -1.40
C LYS A 90 -10.43 7.40 -2.33
N GLY A 91 -10.62 7.44 -3.65
CA GLY A 91 -9.70 6.87 -4.63
C GLY A 91 -10.43 6.07 -5.70
N ASN A 92 -10.13 6.40 -6.95
CA ASN A 92 -10.74 5.79 -8.13
C ASN A 92 -10.34 4.30 -8.19
N TYR A 93 -11.30 3.40 -8.41
CA TYR A 93 -11.00 2.03 -8.82
C TYR A 93 -11.85 1.66 -10.04
N TYR A 94 -11.30 0.83 -10.91
CA TYR A 94 -12.00 0.30 -12.06
C TYR A 94 -11.59 -1.15 -12.30
N VAL A 95 -12.54 -1.95 -12.77
CA VAL A 95 -12.26 -3.31 -13.26
C VAL A 95 -12.08 -3.21 -14.77
N LYS A 96 -10.90 -3.59 -15.25
CA LYS A 96 -10.47 -3.35 -16.64
C LYS A 96 -11.00 -4.41 -17.61
N GLU A 97 -11.14 -5.64 -17.15
CA GLU A 97 -11.54 -6.78 -17.97
C GLU A 97 -12.10 -7.87 -17.07
N ALA A 98 -13.27 -8.41 -17.45
CA ALA A 98 -13.80 -9.68 -16.98
C ALA A 98 -13.93 -10.59 -18.21
N VAL A 99 -12.83 -11.22 -18.61
CA VAL A 99 -12.83 -12.09 -19.80
C VAL A 99 -13.20 -13.50 -19.37
N LYS A 100 -14.23 -14.08 -20.00
CA LYS A 100 -14.59 -15.48 -19.79
C LYS A 100 -13.48 -16.39 -20.33
N TYR A 101 -12.93 -17.24 -19.47
CA TYR A 101 -12.00 -18.29 -19.86
C TYR A 101 -12.65 -19.65 -19.60
N ALA A 102 -12.54 -20.53 -20.58
CA ALA A 102 -12.78 -21.97 -20.43
C ALA A 102 -11.41 -22.64 -20.45
N MET A 103 -11.02 -23.27 -19.35
CA MET A 103 -9.77 -24.03 -19.29
C MET A 103 -10.10 -25.52 -19.24
N ASP A 104 -9.52 -26.26 -20.17
CA ASP A 104 -9.55 -27.73 -20.16
C ASP A 104 -8.49 -28.20 -19.15
N VAL A 105 -8.94 -28.84 -18.08
CA VAL A 105 -8.06 -29.37 -17.03
C VAL A 105 -8.08 -30.90 -17.16
N GLY A 106 -7.24 -31.46 -18.04
CA GLY A 106 -7.05 -32.91 -18.20
C GLY A 106 -6.66 -33.60 -16.89
N ASP A 107 -6.72 -34.93 -16.69
CA ASP A 107 -6.85 -36.11 -17.57
C ASP A 107 -8.24 -36.79 -17.54
N GLU A 108 -9.27 -36.13 -16.98
CA GLU A 108 -10.67 -36.57 -17.13
C GLU A 108 -11.26 -35.84 -18.36
N GLU A 109 -11.43 -36.55 -19.48
CA GLU A 109 -12.19 -36.05 -20.63
C GLU A 109 -13.51 -35.45 -20.12
N ASP A 110 -13.70 -34.13 -20.33
CA ASP A 110 -14.94 -33.35 -20.12
C ASP A 110 -15.08 -32.43 -18.87
N LYS A 111 -14.04 -32.15 -18.07
CA LYS A 111 -14.12 -31.04 -17.09
C LYS A 111 -13.70 -29.69 -17.66
N VAL A 112 -14.64 -29.02 -18.33
CA VAL A 112 -14.49 -27.62 -18.72
C VAL A 112 -14.67 -26.72 -17.50
N VAL A 113 -13.59 -26.05 -17.09
CA VAL A 113 -13.61 -25.09 -15.99
C VAL A 113 -13.93 -23.71 -16.57
N GLU A 114 -15.13 -23.19 -16.33
CA GLU A 114 -15.52 -21.83 -16.72
C GLU A 114 -15.19 -20.83 -15.62
N GLY A 115 -14.61 -19.69 -15.98
CA GLY A 115 -14.36 -18.60 -15.03
C GLY A 115 -14.07 -17.27 -15.72
N TYR A 116 -13.71 -16.27 -14.92
CA TYR A 116 -13.44 -14.91 -15.38
C TYR A 116 -12.05 -14.45 -14.91
N ASN A 117 -11.23 -13.95 -15.83
CA ASN A 117 -10.06 -13.17 -15.44
C ASN A 117 -10.50 -11.75 -15.15
N VAL A 118 -10.33 -11.33 -13.90
CA VAL A 118 -10.72 -10.03 -13.36
C VAL A 118 -9.46 -9.23 -13.06
N THR A 119 -9.34 -8.07 -13.69
CA THR A 119 -8.28 -7.11 -13.39
C THR A 119 -8.83 -5.89 -12.68
N THR A 120 -8.45 -5.68 -11.42
CA THR A 120 -8.83 -4.53 -10.61
C THR A 120 -7.68 -3.54 -10.54
N VAL A 121 -7.97 -2.27 -10.86
CA VAL A 121 -7.01 -1.17 -10.75
C VAL A 121 -7.50 -0.16 -9.73
N VAL A 122 -6.65 0.20 -8.76
CA VAL A 122 -6.95 1.19 -7.72
C VAL A 122 -5.90 2.30 -7.75
N PHE A 123 -6.36 3.54 -7.93
CA PHE A 123 -5.49 4.71 -7.90
C PHE A 123 -5.27 5.24 -6.47
N TYR A 124 -4.06 5.73 -6.21
CA TYR A 124 -3.65 6.39 -4.97
C TYR A 124 -2.75 7.60 -5.28
N LYS A 125 -2.33 8.36 -4.26
CA LYS A 125 -1.64 9.64 -4.43
C LYS A 125 -2.40 10.60 -5.37
N GLY A 126 -3.69 10.78 -5.14
CA GLY A 126 -4.54 11.66 -5.95
C GLY A 126 -4.64 11.29 -7.43
N GLY A 127 -4.41 10.02 -7.79
CA GLY A 127 -4.44 9.56 -9.19
C GLY A 127 -3.07 9.44 -9.85
N ALA A 128 -2.00 9.92 -9.22
CA ALA A 128 -0.66 9.89 -9.79
C ALA A 128 -0.04 8.49 -9.86
N ARG A 129 -0.56 7.53 -9.07
CA ARG A 129 -0.10 6.14 -9.05
C ARG A 129 -1.28 5.19 -8.95
N TYR A 130 -1.06 3.94 -9.33
CA TYR A 130 -2.07 2.88 -9.20
C TYR A 130 -1.46 1.56 -8.74
N VAL A 131 -2.34 0.68 -8.26
CA VAL A 131 -2.11 -0.72 -8.00
C VAL A 131 -3.02 -1.50 -8.94
N GLU A 132 -2.49 -2.53 -9.59
CA GLU A 132 -3.24 -3.44 -10.45
C GLU A 132 -3.10 -4.86 -9.92
N ILE A 133 -4.24 -5.53 -9.75
CA ILE A 133 -4.32 -6.93 -9.34
C ILE A 133 -5.14 -7.67 -10.40
N SER A 134 -4.55 -8.70 -10.99
CA SER A 134 -5.23 -9.61 -11.93
C SER A 134 -5.41 -10.95 -11.24
N ASN A 135 -6.64 -11.43 -11.16
CA ASN A 135 -7.00 -12.72 -10.58
C ASN A 135 -7.96 -13.49 -11.48
N PHE A 136 -7.86 -14.81 -11.45
CA PHE A 136 -8.86 -15.71 -12.05
C PHE A 136 -9.90 -16.08 -11.01
N ILE A 137 -11.17 -15.87 -11.33
CA ILE A 137 -12.33 -16.25 -10.52
C ILE A 137 -13.03 -17.42 -11.20
N LEU A 138 -13.04 -18.56 -10.54
CA LEU A 138 -13.80 -19.72 -10.97
C LEU A 138 -15.30 -19.45 -10.85
N LYS A 139 -16.07 -19.82 -11.89
CA LYS A 139 -17.53 -19.92 -11.79
C LYS A 139 -17.87 -21.33 -11.33
N GLU A 140 -18.39 -21.47 -10.12
CA GLU A 140 -18.84 -22.76 -9.61
C GLU A 140 -20.03 -23.24 -10.47
N SER A 141 -19.92 -24.45 -11.04
CA SER A 141 -21.04 -25.04 -11.75
C SER A 141 -22.12 -25.39 -10.72
N THR A 142 -23.29 -24.78 -10.84
CA THR A 142 -24.48 -25.25 -10.15
C THR A 142 -24.87 -26.56 -10.81
N GLU A 143 -24.32 -27.68 -10.32
CA GLU A 143 -24.80 -29.01 -10.72
C GLU A 143 -26.26 -29.13 -10.24
N GLU A 144 -27.20 -29.24 -11.20
CA GLU A 144 -28.58 -29.70 -10.99
C GLU A 144 -28.65 -31.23 -11.01
#